data_AF-A0A7J9FRX2-F1
#
_entry.id   AF-A0A7J9FRX2-F1
#
_cell.length_a   1.000
_cell.length_b   1.000
_cell.length_c   1.000
_cell.angle_alpha   90.00
_cell.angle_beta   90.00
_cell.angle_gamma   90.00
#
_symmetry.space_group_name_H-M   'P 1'
#
loop_
_entity.id
_entity.type
_entity.pdbx_description
1 polymer ?
#
loop_
_entity_poly.entity_id
_entity_poly.type
_entity_poly.pdbx_seq_one_letter_code
_entity_poly.pdbx_strand_id
1 'polypeptide(L)'
;MTSVYNLGFPDKGGRSWCIASSQALDSDLQYLLIWACILGKANCLAIQPGQQCFEPDTLFSHTSFAFNNYYQKNGATDDACNFGGTGIKVYTDPSKSIILCRI
;
A
#
# COMPACT_ATOMS: atom_id res chain seq x y z
N MET A 1 32.84 13.38 8.30
CA MET A 1 32.14 12.24 8.91
C MET A 1 31.09 11.78 7.92
N THR A 2 31.38 10.67 7.26
CA THR A 2 30.59 10.04 6.20
C THR A 2 29.30 9.47 6.79
N SER A 3 28.15 9.72 6.13
CA SER A 3 27.02 8.79 6.16
C SER A 3 26.66 8.46 4.72
N VAL A 4 26.94 7.21 4.37
CA VAL A 4 26.98 6.62 3.03
C VAL A 4 25.74 5.78 2.79
N TYR A 5 24.53 6.34 2.92
CA TYR A 5 23.30 5.69 2.41
C TYR A 5 22.22 6.65 1.90
N ASN A 6 22.51 7.95 1.71
CA ASN A 6 21.64 8.79 0.89
C ASN A 6 21.92 8.49 -0.59
N LEU A 7 21.53 7.29 -1.04
CA LEU A 7 21.14 7.13 -2.43
C LEU A 7 19.83 7.90 -2.58
N GLY A 8 19.98 9.22 -2.67
CA GLY A 8 18.98 10.10 -3.25
C GLY A 8 18.82 9.67 -4.69
N PHE A 9 17.99 8.65 -4.91
CA PHE A 9 17.28 8.55 -6.16
C PHE A 9 16.55 9.88 -6.28
N PRO A 10 16.78 10.65 -7.35
CA PRO A 10 16.06 11.89 -7.52
C PRO A 10 14.58 11.54 -7.41
N ASP A 11 13.87 12.22 -6.50
CA ASP A 11 12.44 12.45 -6.61
C ASP A 11 12.22 13.15 -7.97
N LYS A 12 12.30 12.39 -9.05
CA LYS A 12 11.52 12.71 -10.24
C LYS A 12 10.11 12.73 -9.70
N GLY A 13 9.46 13.90 -9.68
CA GLY A 13 8.07 14.06 -9.27
C GLY A 13 7.18 13.03 -9.98
N GLY A 14 7.09 11.85 -9.38
CA GLY A 14 6.91 10.59 -10.07
C GLY A 14 6.12 9.71 -9.14
N ARG A 15 4.99 9.24 -9.65
CA ARG A 15 3.98 8.55 -8.89
C ARG A 15 4.60 7.31 -8.22
N SER A 16 4.44 7.22 -6.91
CA SER A 16 4.79 6.06 -6.10
C SER A 16 3.52 5.46 -5.52
N TRP A 17 3.61 4.21 -5.08
CA TRP A 17 2.52 3.47 -4.47
C TRP A 17 3.01 2.72 -3.24
N CYS A 18 2.10 2.41 -2.32
CA CYS A 18 2.39 1.56 -1.18
C CYS A 18 1.63 0.24 -1.31
N ILE A 19 2.33 -0.89 -1.31
CA ILE A 19 1.73 -2.22 -1.34
C ILE A 19 2.08 -3.01 -0.07
N ALA A 20 1.33 -4.07 0.21
CA ALA A 20 1.71 -5.01 1.26
C ALA A 20 3.01 -5.75 0.89
N SER A 21 3.77 -6.13 1.89
CA SER A 21 4.95 -6.99 1.74
C SER A 21 4.52 -8.43 1.57
N SER A 22 5.09 -9.14 0.59
CA SER A 22 4.88 -10.58 0.41
C SER A 22 5.51 -11.43 1.53
N GLN A 23 6.32 -10.81 2.39
CA GLN A 23 6.95 -11.44 3.56
C GLN A 23 6.21 -11.16 4.86
N ALA A 24 5.15 -10.33 4.83
CA ALA A 24 4.33 -10.07 6.00
C ALA A 24 3.52 -11.31 6.39
N LEU A 25 3.27 -11.48 7.68
CA LEU A 25 2.39 -12.54 8.17
C LEU A 25 0.94 -12.21 7.85
N ASP A 26 0.15 -13.22 7.49
CA ASP A 26 -1.28 -13.05 7.19
C ASP A 26 -2.05 -12.43 8.37
N SER A 27 -1.67 -12.75 9.62
CA SER A 27 -2.27 -12.15 10.82
C SER A 27 -2.04 -10.65 10.87
N ASP A 28 -0.85 -10.19 10.50
CA ASP A 28 -0.50 -8.76 10.49
C ASP A 28 -1.23 -8.05 9.35
N LEU A 29 -1.30 -8.68 8.16
CA LEU A 29 -2.03 -8.14 7.02
C LEU A 29 -3.53 -8.00 7.32
N GLN A 30 -4.16 -8.99 7.96
CA GLN A 30 -5.57 -8.88 8.37
C GLN A 30 -5.80 -7.74 9.35
N TYR A 31 -4.96 -7.65 10.39
CA TYR A 31 -5.06 -6.58 11.38
C TYR A 31 -4.88 -5.20 10.75
N LEU A 32 -3.86 -5.04 9.91
CA LEU A 32 -3.53 -3.76 9.28
C LEU A 32 -4.51 -3.37 8.19
N LEU A 33 -5.11 -4.33 7.48
CA LEU A 33 -6.24 -4.08 6.57
C LEU A 33 -7.42 -3.47 7.33
N ILE A 34 -7.86 -4.10 8.42
CA ILE A 34 -8.96 -3.60 9.26
C ILE A 34 -8.61 -2.20 9.80
N TRP A 35 -7.39 -2.03 10.32
CA TRP A 35 -6.92 -0.74 10.81
C TRP A 35 -6.97 0.34 9.73
N ALA A 36 -6.45 0.06 8.53
CA ALA A 36 -6.39 1.00 7.43
C ALA A 36 -7.81 1.43 7.00
N CYS A 37 -8.76 0.50 6.95
CA CYS A 37 -10.14 0.80 6.58
C CYS A 37 -10.89 1.63 7.63
N ILE A 38 -10.73 1.30 8.92
CA ILE A 38 -11.51 1.91 10.00
C ILE A 38 -10.83 3.17 10.53
N LEU A 39 -9.59 3.04 11.01
CA LEU A 39 -8.84 4.11 11.66
C LEU A 39 -8.05 4.94 10.65
N GLY A 40 -7.43 4.28 9.68
CA GLY A 40 -6.71 4.93 8.58
C GLY A 40 -7.60 5.62 7.55
N LYS A 41 -8.92 5.36 7.58
CA LYS A 41 -9.92 5.93 6.66
C LYS A 41 -9.59 5.68 5.17
N ALA A 42 -8.95 4.55 4.87
CA ALA A 42 -8.85 4.03 3.51
C ALA A 42 -10.26 3.71 2.97
N ASN A 43 -10.51 3.99 1.69
CA ASN A 43 -11.82 3.71 1.08
C ASN A 43 -11.96 2.23 0.70
N CYS A 44 -12.13 1.37 1.70
CA CYS A 44 -12.24 -0.07 1.48
C CYS A 44 -13.60 -0.54 0.93
N LEU A 45 -14.49 0.38 0.55
CA LEU A 45 -15.74 0.03 -0.13
C LEU A 45 -15.46 -0.62 -1.49
N ALA A 46 -14.43 -0.17 -2.20
CA ALA A 46 -14.16 -0.66 -3.55
C ALA A 46 -13.71 -2.14 -3.59
N ILE A 47 -13.19 -2.66 -2.47
CA ILE A 47 -12.66 -4.03 -2.31
C ILE A 47 -13.65 -4.96 -1.60
N GLN A 48 -14.90 -4.56 -1.40
CA GLN A 48 -15.93 -5.44 -0.84
C GLN A 48 -16.47 -6.42 -1.88
N PRO A 49 -17.03 -7.57 -1.46
CA PRO A 49 -17.69 -8.50 -2.38
C PRO A 49 -18.67 -7.81 -3.34
N GLY A 50 -18.54 -8.10 -4.63
CA GLY A 50 -19.38 -7.51 -5.69
C GLY A 50 -18.98 -6.10 -6.13
N GLN A 51 -17.85 -5.56 -5.67
CA GLN A 51 -17.35 -4.25 -6.06
C GLN A 51 -16.22 -4.37 -7.10
N GLN A 52 -15.96 -3.26 -7.82
CA GLN A 52 -15.06 -3.22 -8.96
C GLN A 52 -13.60 -3.61 -8.64
N CYS A 53 -13.17 -3.51 -7.38
CA CYS A 53 -11.82 -3.81 -6.94
C CYS A 53 -11.73 -5.05 -6.04
N PHE A 54 -12.78 -5.87 -6.02
CA PHE A 54 -12.79 -7.09 -5.21
C PHE A 54 -11.78 -8.12 -5.70
N GLU A 55 -11.67 -8.29 -7.02
CA GLU A 55 -10.73 -9.26 -7.60
C GLU A 55 -9.32 -8.67 -7.77
N PRO A 56 -8.27 -9.43 -7.42
CA PRO A 56 -8.32 -10.80 -6.93
C PRO A 56 -8.72 -10.86 -5.45
N ASP A 57 -9.59 -11.81 -5.09
CA ASP A 57 -10.01 -12.04 -3.69
C ASP A 57 -8.88 -12.67 -2.86
N THR A 58 -7.89 -11.85 -2.52
CA THR A 58 -6.72 -12.25 -1.74
C THR A 58 -6.44 -11.20 -0.69
N LEU A 59 -6.07 -11.65 0.50
CA LEU A 59 -5.69 -10.78 1.61
C LEU A 59 -4.59 -9.80 1.20
N PHE A 60 -3.59 -10.27 0.45
CA PHE A 60 -2.50 -9.45 -0.06
C PHE A 60 -2.99 -8.29 -0.93
N SER A 61 -3.93 -8.54 -1.86
CA SER A 61 -4.40 -7.52 -2.80
C SER A 61 -5.31 -6.51 -2.12
N HIS A 62 -6.23 -6.96 -1.26
CA HIS A 62 -7.07 -6.07 -0.45
C HIS A 62 -6.25 -5.21 0.51
N THR A 63 -5.23 -5.79 1.17
CA THR A 63 -4.34 -5.04 2.05
C THR A 63 -3.50 -4.03 1.28
N SER A 64 -2.96 -4.41 0.13
CA SER A 64 -2.23 -3.50 -0.75
C SER A 64 -3.11 -2.32 -1.19
N PHE A 65 -4.38 -2.57 -1.54
CA PHE A 65 -5.33 -1.51 -1.88
C PHE A 65 -5.54 -0.54 -0.72
N ALA A 66 -5.80 -1.06 0.48
CA ALA A 66 -5.99 -0.24 1.67
C ALA A 66 -4.74 0.58 2.00
N PHE A 67 -3.55 -0.04 1.92
CA PHE A 67 -2.26 0.61 2.15
C PHE A 67 -2.02 1.73 1.17
N ASN A 68 -2.21 1.50 -0.13
CA ASN A 68 -2.03 2.56 -1.10
C ASN A 68 -3.05 3.69 -0.91
N ASN A 69 -4.33 3.37 -0.67
CA ASN A 69 -5.34 4.40 -0.47
C ASN A 69 -5.01 5.30 0.73
N TYR A 70 -4.56 4.69 1.84
CA TYR A 70 -4.06 5.42 3.00
C TYR A 70 -2.81 6.24 2.65
N TYR A 71 -1.82 5.63 2.02
CA TYR A 71 -0.56 6.27 1.63
C TYR A 71 -0.77 7.53 0.80
N GLN A 72 -1.59 7.47 -0.26
CA GLN A 72 -1.89 8.61 -1.12
C GLN A 72 -2.61 9.73 -0.37
N LYS A 73 -3.55 9.39 0.52
CA LYS A 73 -4.27 10.37 1.35
C LYS A 73 -3.40 11.05 2.39
N ASN A 74 -2.34 10.40 2.84
CA ASN A 74 -1.44 10.88 3.90
C ASN A 74 -0.11 11.42 3.33
N GLY A 75 -0.14 11.96 2.11
CA GLY A 75 0.99 12.71 1.55
C GLY A 75 2.10 11.86 0.94
N ALA A 76 1.86 10.55 0.73
CA ALA A 76 2.79 9.66 0.06
C ALA A 76 4.19 9.58 0.71
N THR A 77 4.27 9.71 2.04
CA THR A 77 5.53 9.71 2.81
C THR A 77 5.99 8.30 3.18
N ASP A 78 7.28 8.15 3.55
CA ASP A 78 7.83 6.90 4.10
C ASP A 78 7.03 6.38 5.30
N ASP A 79 6.69 7.28 6.24
CA ASP A 79 5.92 6.93 7.43
C ASP A 79 4.53 6.40 7.08
N ALA A 80 3.87 7.00 6.08
CA ALA A 80 2.55 6.58 5.64
C ALA A 80 2.53 5.21 4.95
N CYS A 81 3.70 4.69 4.53
CA CYS A 81 3.83 3.34 3.97
C CYS A 81 4.48 2.35 4.93
N ASN A 82 4.83 2.74 6.15
CA ASN A 82 5.58 1.87 7.05
C ASN A 82 4.76 0.64 7.49
N PHE A 83 3.55 0.86 8.02
CA PHE A 83 2.66 -0.20 8.54
C PHE A 83 3.38 -1.25 9.41
N GLY A 84 4.28 -0.81 10.29
CA GLY A 84 5.08 -1.71 11.14
C GLY A 84 6.14 -2.51 10.38
N GLY A 85 6.60 -2.00 9.23
CA GLY A 85 7.53 -2.69 8.33
C GLY A 85 6.86 -3.64 7.32
N THR A 86 5.53 -3.68 7.28
CA THR A 86 4.79 -4.56 6.37
C THR A 86 4.38 -3.89 5.05
N GLY A 87 4.56 -2.58 4.92
CA GLY A 87 4.34 -1.85 3.68
C GLY A 87 5.62 -1.61 2.89
N ILE A 88 5.50 -1.65 1.56
CA ILE A 88 6.62 -1.45 0.63
C ILE A 88 6.25 -0.37 -0.38
N LYS A 89 7.10 0.65 -0.50
CA LYS A 89 6.99 1.63 -1.58
C LYS A 89 7.46 1.03 -2.89
N VAL A 90 6.64 1.16 -3.92
CA VAL A 90 6.95 0.76 -5.29
C VAL A 90 6.81 1.95 -6.23
N TYR A 91 7.64 1.97 -7.27
CA TYR A 91 7.68 3.04 -8.28
C TYR A 91 7.19 2.57 -9.65
N THR A 92 6.75 1.31 -9.74
CA THR A 92 6.08 0.76 -10.93
C THR A 92 4.61 0.59 -10.58
N ASP A 93 3.74 1.12 -11.44
CA ASP A 93 2.28 1.07 -11.26
C ASP A 93 1.80 -0.39 -11.10
N PRO A 94 1.36 -0.78 -9.90
CA PRO A 94 0.97 -2.16 -9.62
C PRO A 94 -0.45 -2.48 -10.10
N SER A 95 -1.18 -1.51 -10.67
CA SER A 95 -2.50 -1.75 -11.26
C SER A 95 -2.46 -2.65 -12.50
N LYS A 96 -1.31 -2.69 -13.18
CA LYS A 96 -1.08 -3.58 -14.32
C LYS A 96 -0.82 -5.03 -13.90
N SER A 97 -0.41 -5.24 -12.65
CA SER A 97 -0.10 -6.55 -12.06
C SER A 97 -1.19 -7.03 -11.09
N ILE A 98 -2.44 -6.57 -11.28
CA ILE A 98 -3.65 -7.11 -10.63
C ILE A 98 -3.81 -6.75 -9.13
N ILE A 99 -2.79 -6.17 -8.47
CA ILE A 99 -2.81 -5.94 -7.01
C ILE A 99 -3.61 -4.69 -6.60
N LEU A 100 -3.64 -3.65 -7.45
CA LEU A 100 -4.34 -2.40 -7.16
C LEU A 100 -5.31 -2.07 -8.28
N CYS A 101 -6.59 -2.38 -8.09
CA CYS A 101 -7.66 -1.83 -8.93
C CYS A 101 -7.46 -0.32 -9.12
N ARG A 102 -7.57 0.17 -10.38
CA ARG A 102 -7.07 1.48 -10.82
C ARG A 102 -7.27 2.60 -9.79
N ILE A 103 -6.14 3.16 -9.36
CA ILE A 103 -5.92 4.12 -8.27
C ILE A 103 -5.14 5.33 -8.78
#